data_AF-A0A927IHV9-F1
#
_entry.id   AF-A0A927IHV9-F1
#
_cell.length_a   1.000
_cell.length_b   1.000
_cell.length_c   1.000
_cell.angle_alpha   90.00
_cell.angle_beta   90.00
_cell.angle_gamma   90.00
#
_symmetry.space_group_name_H-M   'P 1'
#
loop_
_entity.id
_entity.type
_entity.pdbx_description
1 polymer ?
#
loop_
_entity_poly.entity_id
_entity_poly.type
_entity_poly.pdbx_seq_one_letter_code
_entity_poly.pdbx_strand_id
1 'polypeptide(L)'
;MKLSFLPAKGLLLALVVVVPLQASDNYELVNRQAIDRVWSGNYVGFDFLTRGSHQYIAYYDANRQLTVMYRGGERDPFRHYKVDSWYAWDSHNYITMELDSDGHLHLLGNMHADRLEYFRTRHAHDIRSLERIRVMENEKLESAFTYPRFLKRDNGQLILKYRSGGSGDGSEIYLVYDPQEKAWSRMHEGSLIDGQGLMNAYVEGPLLGPDGRFHMAWIWRDTPDASTNHDISYARSDDLINWEDSSGKPISLPITYDKSDVVDPVPSGGGAINGNNKLGFDSKDRPVIAFHKYDENGNTQVYISRREATAWITRKVTDWKGFRWSFGGTGSLSSFDVRIRKPEQLANGKIKIPVKKLDQWYDLLLDEDSLELIETQAGYAYPPLISEVASSDAVLLNGQDSYGPDLILKTLSSQAFEDAEDEVFYLSWESQAPFRGQARDHILPPSILYLHHLKKKTD
;
A
#
# COMPACT_ATOMS: atom_id res chain seq x y z
N MET A 1 46.50 -40.16 48.25
CA MET A 1 46.17 -39.38 47.05
C MET A 1 44.89 -38.60 47.35
N LYS A 2 45.00 -37.34 47.78
CA LYS A 2 43.86 -36.42 47.96
C LYS A 2 44.25 -35.11 47.32
N LEU A 3 43.66 -34.86 46.15
CA LEU A 3 43.85 -33.67 45.34
C LEU A 3 43.16 -32.48 45.99
N SER A 4 43.87 -31.36 45.94
CA SER A 4 43.41 -29.99 46.17
C SER A 4 42.41 -29.58 45.09
N PHE A 5 41.33 -28.91 45.50
CA PHE A 5 40.46 -28.14 44.59
C PHE A 5 40.54 -26.66 44.98
N LEU A 6 41.04 -25.86 44.04
CA LEU A 6 40.95 -24.39 44.04
C LEU A 6 39.50 -23.97 43.72
N PRO A 7 39.00 -22.85 44.26
CA PRO A 7 37.70 -22.33 43.90
C PRO A 7 37.77 -21.67 42.51
N ALA A 8 36.85 -22.06 41.63
CA ALA A 8 36.70 -21.46 40.31
C ALA A 8 36.26 -20.00 40.44
N LYS A 9 37.01 -19.09 39.81
CA LYS A 9 36.61 -17.70 39.60
C LYS A 9 35.44 -17.70 38.62
N GLY A 10 34.24 -17.41 39.11
CA GLY A 10 33.08 -17.13 38.29
C GLY A 10 33.32 -15.86 37.48
N LEU A 11 33.42 -16.01 36.16
CA LEU A 11 33.40 -14.90 35.22
C LEU A 11 31.96 -14.37 35.20
N LEU A 12 31.72 -13.24 35.87
CA LEU A 12 30.46 -12.50 35.72
C LEU A 12 30.43 -11.97 34.27
N LEU A 13 29.73 -12.66 33.38
CA LEU A 13 29.28 -12.03 32.14
C LEU A 13 28.26 -10.96 32.57
N ALA A 14 28.67 -9.70 32.50
CA ALA A 14 27.73 -8.60 32.51
C ALA A 14 26.85 -8.76 31.26
N LEU A 15 25.64 -9.26 31.46
CA LEU A 15 24.58 -9.19 30.47
C LEU A 15 24.30 -7.71 30.27
N VAL A 16 24.91 -7.10 29.24
CA VAL A 16 24.49 -5.80 28.77
C VAL A 16 23.11 -6.04 28.15
N VAL A 17 22.07 -5.91 28.97
CA VAL A 17 20.73 -5.67 28.46
C VAL A 17 20.83 -4.30 27.79
N VAL A 18 20.99 -4.31 26.48
CA VAL A 18 20.65 -3.14 25.66
C VAL A 18 19.15 -3.01 25.84
N VAL A 19 18.75 -2.23 26.84
CA VAL A 19 17.39 -1.71 26.90
C VAL A 19 17.27 -0.89 25.62
N PRO A 20 16.40 -1.28 24.66
CA PRO A 20 16.14 -0.39 23.54
C PRO A 20 15.73 0.94 24.18
N LEU A 21 16.43 2.03 23.85
CA LEU A 21 15.90 3.36 24.12
C LEU A 21 14.44 3.29 23.68
N GLN A 22 13.51 3.47 24.62
CA GLN A 22 12.09 3.51 24.31
C GLN A 22 11.94 4.53 23.18
N ALA A 23 11.75 4.03 21.96
CA ALA A 23 11.23 4.84 20.90
C ALA A 23 9.95 5.44 21.48
N SER A 24 9.86 6.77 21.52
CA SER A 24 8.67 7.43 22.02
C SER A 24 7.54 7.06 21.05
N ASP A 25 6.83 5.98 21.35
CA ASP A 25 5.61 5.65 20.65
C ASP A 25 4.67 6.79 20.98
N ASN A 26 4.41 7.66 20.00
CA ASN A 26 3.53 8.82 20.17
C ASN A 26 2.09 8.40 20.44
N TYR A 27 1.81 7.09 20.45
CA TYR A 27 0.52 6.51 20.71
C TYR A 27 0.53 5.63 21.96
N GLU A 28 -0.64 5.51 22.58
CA GLU A 28 -0.99 4.52 23.58
C GLU A 28 -2.12 3.62 23.05
N LEU A 29 -2.13 2.35 23.49
CA LEU A 29 -3.20 1.41 23.14
C LEU A 29 -4.40 1.67 24.04
N VAL A 30 -5.49 2.15 23.44
CA VAL A 30 -6.78 2.32 24.14
C VAL A 30 -7.45 0.97 24.30
N ASN A 31 -7.54 0.21 23.20
CA ASN A 31 -8.21 -1.08 23.19
C ASN A 31 -7.67 -1.97 22.07
N ARG A 32 -7.69 -3.28 22.31
CA ARG A 32 -7.47 -4.32 21.30
C ARG A 32 -8.57 -5.36 21.39
N GLN A 33 -9.13 -5.73 20.24
CA GLN A 33 -10.18 -6.74 20.13
C GLN A 33 -9.79 -7.79 19.09
N ALA A 34 -9.87 -9.07 19.45
CA ALA A 34 -9.88 -10.15 18.46
C ALA A 34 -11.27 -10.17 17.82
N ILE A 35 -11.36 -9.84 16.53
CA ILE A 35 -12.64 -9.60 15.86
C ILE A 35 -13.09 -10.75 14.95
N ASP A 36 -12.16 -11.51 14.36
CA ASP A 36 -12.47 -12.74 13.60
C ASP A 36 -11.21 -13.61 13.37
N ARG A 37 -11.36 -14.73 12.64
CA ARG A 37 -10.28 -15.52 12.04
C ARG A 37 -10.23 -15.35 10.52
N VAL A 38 -9.03 -15.23 9.98
CA VAL A 38 -8.81 -14.86 8.58
C VAL A 38 -7.86 -15.82 7.87
N TRP A 39 -7.95 -15.83 6.54
CA TRP A 39 -7.03 -16.57 5.69
C TRP A 39 -5.56 -16.15 5.94
N SER A 40 -4.70 -17.15 6.17
CA SER A 40 -3.28 -16.95 6.51
C SER A 40 -2.31 -17.68 5.56
N GLY A 41 -2.80 -18.52 4.64
CA GLY A 41 -1.95 -19.35 3.78
C GLY A 41 -1.13 -18.58 2.74
N ASN A 42 -1.50 -17.32 2.46
CA ASN A 42 -0.66 -16.35 1.76
C ASN A 42 -1.18 -14.92 2.02
N TYR A 43 -0.33 -13.93 1.75
CA TYR A 43 -0.71 -12.53 1.84
C TYR A 43 -1.63 -12.10 0.69
N VAL A 44 -2.73 -11.44 1.05
CA VAL A 44 -3.63 -10.69 0.18
C VAL A 44 -4.14 -9.48 0.96
N GLY A 45 -4.35 -8.35 0.28
CA GLY A 45 -4.79 -7.11 0.92
C GLY A 45 -6.26 -7.17 1.35
N PHE A 46 -6.51 -6.82 2.61
CA PHE A 46 -7.85 -6.49 3.13
C PHE A 46 -8.10 -4.99 3.02
N ASP A 47 -9.31 -4.54 3.36
CA ASP A 47 -9.62 -3.12 3.43
C ASP A 47 -10.29 -2.73 4.76
N PHE A 48 -10.06 -1.50 5.21
CA PHE A 48 -10.59 -0.92 6.44
C PHE A 48 -10.95 0.55 6.22
N LEU A 49 -12.23 0.88 6.38
CA LEU A 49 -12.79 2.19 6.11
C LEU A 49 -13.46 2.75 7.38
N THR A 50 -13.11 3.99 7.77
CA THR A 50 -13.81 4.76 8.80
C THR A 50 -14.37 6.05 8.19
N ARG A 51 -15.68 6.29 8.33
CA ARG A 51 -16.37 7.50 7.84
C ARG A 51 -17.32 7.99 8.94
N GLY A 52 -16.93 9.06 9.64
CA GLY A 52 -17.60 9.47 10.87
C GLY A 52 -17.61 8.32 11.89
N SER A 53 -18.77 7.97 12.41
CA SER A 53 -18.92 6.86 13.36
C SER A 53 -18.96 5.47 12.69
N HIS A 54 -19.04 5.40 11.36
CA HIS A 54 -19.18 4.15 10.62
C HIS A 54 -17.83 3.51 10.35
N GLN A 55 -17.70 2.23 10.71
CA GLN A 55 -16.51 1.44 10.41
C GLN A 55 -16.88 0.19 9.62
N TYR A 56 -16.16 -0.03 8.51
CA TYR A 56 -16.27 -1.20 7.66
C TYR A 56 -14.93 -1.90 7.57
N ILE A 57 -14.93 -3.23 7.68
CA ILE A 57 -13.73 -4.05 7.47
C ILE A 57 -14.10 -5.13 6.45
N ALA A 58 -13.33 -5.26 5.37
CA ALA A 58 -13.55 -6.26 4.35
C ALA A 58 -12.31 -7.14 4.19
N TYR A 59 -12.49 -8.45 4.28
CA TYR A 59 -11.40 -9.43 4.37
C TYR A 59 -11.84 -10.79 3.81
N TYR A 60 -10.86 -11.68 3.62
CA TYR A 60 -11.12 -13.09 3.35
C TYR A 60 -11.09 -13.88 4.65
N ASP A 61 -12.23 -14.48 5.01
CA ASP A 61 -12.38 -15.23 6.25
C ASP A 61 -11.58 -16.55 6.25
N ALA A 62 -11.66 -17.31 7.34
CA ALA A 62 -11.03 -18.62 7.46
C ALA A 62 -11.40 -19.63 6.35
N ASN A 63 -12.56 -19.47 5.70
CA ASN A 63 -13.02 -20.28 4.56
C ASN A 63 -12.70 -19.64 3.21
N ARG A 64 -11.87 -18.58 3.21
CA ARG A 64 -11.51 -17.77 2.04
C ARG A 64 -12.67 -17.01 1.42
N GLN A 65 -13.80 -16.86 2.12
CA GLN A 65 -14.95 -16.13 1.60
C GLN A 65 -14.80 -14.64 1.89
N LEU A 66 -15.07 -13.81 0.88
CA LEU A 66 -15.12 -12.35 1.03
C LEU A 66 -16.22 -11.98 2.03
N THR A 67 -15.79 -11.39 3.15
CA THR A 67 -16.63 -11.05 4.30
C THR A 67 -16.48 -9.58 4.62
N VAL A 68 -17.60 -8.92 4.90
CA VAL A 68 -17.66 -7.53 5.35
C VAL A 68 -18.20 -7.47 6.78
N MET A 69 -17.51 -6.74 7.63
CA MET A 69 -17.94 -6.35 8.97
C MET A 69 -18.33 -4.88 8.98
N TYR A 70 -19.37 -4.53 9.74
CA TYR A 70 -19.80 -3.15 9.93
C TYR A 70 -20.24 -2.87 11.36
N ARG A 71 -19.92 -1.67 11.86
CA ARG A 71 -20.52 -1.08 13.07
C ARG A 71 -20.79 0.41 12.87
N GLY A 72 -21.85 0.91 13.51
CA GLY A 72 -22.29 2.30 13.41
C GLY A 72 -21.64 3.24 14.42
N GLY A 73 -21.04 2.69 15.48
CA GLY A 73 -20.24 3.40 16.47
C GLY A 73 -19.18 2.47 17.07
N GLU A 74 -18.15 3.05 17.70
CA GLU A 74 -16.99 2.30 18.21
C GLU A 74 -17.37 1.25 19.27
N ARG A 75 -18.44 1.49 20.04
CA ARG A 75 -18.93 0.57 21.08
C ARG A 75 -19.98 -0.43 20.58
N ASP A 76 -20.44 -0.28 19.33
CA ASP A 76 -21.43 -1.17 18.76
C ASP A 76 -20.78 -2.51 18.37
N PRO A 77 -21.49 -3.64 18.52
CA PRO A 77 -21.00 -4.92 18.04
C PRO A 77 -20.94 -4.94 16.51
N PHE A 78 -19.88 -5.53 15.97
CA PHE A 78 -19.78 -5.75 14.53
C PHE A 78 -20.87 -6.71 14.03
N ARG A 79 -21.54 -6.31 12.96
CA ARG A 79 -22.38 -7.18 12.13
C ARG A 79 -21.54 -7.71 10.97
N HIS A 80 -21.79 -8.95 10.57
CA HIS A 80 -21.07 -9.61 9.48
C HIS A 80 -22.02 -9.90 8.33
N TYR A 81 -21.50 -9.84 7.10
CA TYR A 81 -22.17 -10.31 5.90
C TYR A 81 -21.13 -10.89 4.95
N LYS A 82 -21.45 -12.03 4.32
CA LYS A 82 -20.57 -12.72 3.38
C LYS A 82 -21.18 -12.67 2.01
N VAL A 83 -20.37 -12.31 1.02
CA VAL A 83 -20.79 -12.31 -0.38
C VAL A 83 -20.35 -13.58 -1.07
N ASP A 84 -20.91 -13.88 -2.24
CA ASP A 84 -20.65 -15.10 -3.01
C ASP A 84 -19.33 -15.03 -3.79
N SER A 85 -18.22 -14.68 -3.11
CA SER A 85 -16.87 -14.57 -3.67
C SER A 85 -15.87 -15.32 -2.80
N TRP A 86 -15.02 -16.15 -3.40
CA TRP A 86 -14.03 -16.99 -2.71
C TRP A 86 -12.63 -16.79 -3.26
N TYR A 87 -11.71 -16.52 -2.35
CA TYR A 87 -10.32 -16.27 -2.62
C TYR A 87 -9.53 -17.54 -2.95
N ALA A 88 -8.68 -17.44 -3.96
CA ALA A 88 -7.76 -18.50 -4.36
C ALA A 88 -6.40 -18.36 -3.65
N TRP A 89 -5.35 -17.99 -4.39
CA TRP A 89 -3.95 -17.94 -3.91
C TRP A 89 -3.18 -16.70 -4.41
N ASP A 90 -3.81 -15.86 -5.22
CA ASP A 90 -3.16 -14.72 -5.88
C ASP A 90 -3.20 -13.47 -5.00
N SER A 91 -2.06 -12.88 -4.66
CA SER A 91 -2.02 -11.68 -3.81
C SER A 91 -2.53 -10.41 -4.50
N HIS A 92 -2.69 -10.43 -5.83
CA HIS A 92 -3.23 -9.32 -6.62
C HIS A 92 -4.73 -9.10 -6.37
N ASN A 93 -5.42 -10.13 -5.89
CA ASN A 93 -6.86 -10.19 -5.62
C ASN A 93 -7.25 -9.45 -4.32
N TYR A 94 -6.60 -8.32 -4.01
CA TYR A 94 -6.91 -7.52 -2.83
C TYR A 94 -8.32 -6.96 -2.88
N ILE A 95 -8.83 -6.53 -1.73
CA ILE A 95 -10.15 -5.95 -1.55
C ILE A 95 -10.03 -4.42 -1.51
N THR A 96 -11.00 -3.72 -2.09
CA THR A 96 -11.18 -2.28 -1.89
C THR A 96 -12.66 -1.94 -1.70
N MET A 97 -12.94 -0.97 -0.86
CA MET A 97 -14.29 -0.47 -0.61
C MET A 97 -14.31 1.04 -0.35
N GLU A 98 -15.45 1.66 -0.65
CA GLU A 98 -15.70 3.06 -0.35
C GLU A 98 -17.22 3.32 -0.28
N LEU A 99 -17.61 4.38 0.45
CA LEU A 99 -19.00 4.88 0.44
C LEU A 99 -19.21 5.89 -0.68
N ASP A 100 -20.33 5.83 -1.40
CA ASP A 100 -20.79 6.99 -2.17
C ASP A 100 -21.36 8.10 -1.26
N SER A 101 -21.76 9.21 -1.86
CA SER A 101 -22.35 10.36 -1.15
C SER A 101 -23.66 10.06 -0.43
N ASP A 102 -24.35 8.99 -0.83
CA ASP A 102 -25.63 8.57 -0.25
C ASP A 102 -25.43 7.53 0.86
N GLY A 103 -24.18 7.15 1.15
CA GLY A 103 -23.80 6.23 2.21
C GLY A 103 -23.91 4.74 1.82
N HIS A 104 -24.06 4.43 0.53
CA HIS A 104 -24.00 3.04 0.06
C HIS A 104 -22.55 2.60 -0.05
N LEU A 105 -22.25 1.40 0.48
CA LEU A 105 -20.95 0.78 0.37
C LEU A 105 -20.78 0.15 -1.01
N HIS A 106 -19.71 0.51 -1.70
CA HIS A 106 -19.18 -0.12 -2.90
C HIS A 106 -18.03 -1.03 -2.49
N LEU A 107 -18.03 -2.27 -2.96
CA LEU A 107 -17.06 -3.30 -2.61
C LEU A 107 -16.59 -4.02 -3.87
N LEU A 108 -15.27 -4.08 -4.04
CA LEU A 108 -14.60 -4.80 -5.11
C LEU A 108 -13.50 -5.68 -4.52
N GLY A 109 -13.24 -6.83 -5.11
CA GLY A 109 -12.11 -7.66 -4.74
C GLY A 109 -12.03 -8.92 -5.59
N ASN A 110 -11.03 -9.75 -5.33
CA ASN A 110 -10.90 -11.07 -5.92
C ASN A 110 -10.72 -11.11 -7.46
N MET A 111 -9.99 -10.14 -8.02
CA MET A 111 -9.79 -10.06 -9.48
C MET A 111 -8.32 -9.83 -9.85
N HIS A 112 -7.79 -10.68 -10.74
CA HIS A 112 -6.54 -10.43 -11.45
C HIS A 112 -6.63 -10.90 -12.90
N ALA A 113 -6.94 -9.94 -13.77
CA ALA A 113 -7.36 -10.18 -15.15
C ALA A 113 -8.59 -11.12 -15.24
N ASP A 114 -9.49 -10.98 -14.26
CA ASP A 114 -10.71 -11.78 -14.12
C ASP A 114 -11.96 -10.96 -14.43
N ARG A 115 -13.12 -11.62 -14.51
CA ARG A 115 -14.41 -10.93 -14.62
C ARG A 115 -14.71 -10.14 -13.36
N LEU A 116 -15.40 -9.01 -13.53
CA LEU A 116 -15.83 -8.11 -12.47
C LEU A 116 -16.52 -8.83 -11.28
N GLU A 117 -16.01 -8.55 -10.10
CA GLU A 117 -16.57 -8.92 -8.79
C GLU A 117 -16.88 -7.64 -8.00
N TYR A 118 -18.08 -7.08 -8.24
CA TYR A 118 -18.55 -5.84 -7.64
C TYR A 118 -19.85 -6.06 -6.87
N PHE A 119 -19.90 -5.47 -5.67
CA PHE A 119 -21.06 -5.45 -4.82
C PHE A 119 -21.36 -4.03 -4.36
N ARG A 120 -22.65 -3.72 -4.24
CA ARG A 120 -23.11 -2.46 -3.66
C ARG A 120 -24.25 -2.73 -2.69
N THR A 121 -24.29 -2.01 -1.57
CA THR A 121 -25.48 -2.06 -0.69
C THR A 121 -26.68 -1.45 -1.40
N ARG A 122 -27.89 -1.99 -1.16
CA ARG A 122 -29.15 -1.34 -1.58
C ARG A 122 -29.60 -0.25 -0.62
N HIS A 123 -29.23 -0.37 0.65
CA HIS A 123 -29.56 0.60 1.70
C HIS A 123 -28.28 1.14 2.32
N ALA A 124 -28.24 2.46 2.52
CA ALA A 124 -27.11 3.14 3.12
C ALA A 124 -26.72 2.48 4.45
N HIS A 125 -25.43 2.22 4.61
CA HIS A 125 -24.84 1.59 5.78
C HIS A 125 -25.39 0.21 6.22
N ASP A 126 -26.17 -0.48 5.38
CA ASP A 126 -26.64 -1.85 5.66
C ASP A 126 -25.90 -2.88 4.81
N ILE A 127 -24.83 -3.45 5.38
CA ILE A 127 -24.03 -4.49 4.71
C ILE A 127 -24.84 -5.75 4.35
N ARG A 128 -25.98 -6.03 5.00
CA ARG A 128 -26.83 -7.18 4.65
C ARG A 128 -27.62 -6.97 3.37
N SER A 129 -27.61 -5.74 2.87
CA SER A 129 -28.22 -5.37 1.61
C SER A 129 -27.25 -5.38 0.42
N LEU A 130 -25.98 -5.81 0.63
CA LEU A 130 -25.00 -5.99 -0.44
C LEU A 130 -25.55 -6.92 -1.52
N GLU A 131 -25.55 -6.44 -2.76
CA GLU A 131 -25.93 -7.21 -3.94
C GLU A 131 -24.84 -7.16 -4.99
N ARG A 132 -24.68 -8.25 -5.75
CA ARG A 132 -23.72 -8.34 -6.84
C ARG A 132 -24.24 -7.58 -8.05
N ILE A 133 -23.43 -6.66 -8.57
CA ILE A 133 -23.68 -5.95 -9.82
C ILE A 133 -22.73 -6.54 -10.87
N ARG A 134 -23.29 -7.07 -11.97
CA ARG A 134 -22.53 -7.86 -12.95
C ARG A 134 -21.78 -7.05 -13.99
N VAL A 135 -22.25 -5.84 -14.24
CA VAL A 135 -21.66 -4.90 -15.20
C VAL A 135 -21.75 -3.51 -14.59
N MET A 136 -20.64 -2.77 -14.55
CA MET A 136 -20.64 -1.36 -14.15
C MET A 136 -20.98 -0.46 -15.33
N GLU A 137 -20.27 -0.64 -16.44
CA GLU A 137 -20.36 0.18 -17.64
C GLU A 137 -20.16 -0.66 -18.92
N ASN A 138 -19.11 -1.49 -19.00
CA ASN A 138 -18.74 -2.21 -20.22
C ASN A 138 -18.23 -3.64 -19.94
N GLU A 139 -19.07 -4.62 -20.25
CA GLU A 139 -18.79 -6.05 -20.00
C GLU A 139 -17.47 -6.54 -20.63
N LYS A 140 -17.07 -6.00 -21.79
CA LYS A 140 -15.84 -6.44 -22.47
C LYS A 140 -14.58 -5.97 -21.75
N LEU A 141 -14.56 -4.72 -21.27
CA LEU A 141 -13.45 -4.21 -20.46
C LEU A 141 -13.43 -4.84 -19.07
N GLU A 142 -14.60 -5.17 -18.55
CA GLU A 142 -14.80 -5.76 -17.23
C GLU A 142 -14.58 -7.28 -17.18
N SER A 143 -14.26 -7.92 -18.31
CA SER A 143 -13.92 -9.35 -18.33
C SER A 143 -12.47 -9.65 -17.96
N ALA A 144 -11.61 -8.63 -17.87
CA ALA A 144 -10.18 -8.74 -17.55
C ALA A 144 -9.75 -7.66 -16.52
N PHE A 145 -10.50 -7.55 -15.44
CA PHE A 145 -10.40 -6.50 -14.43
C PHE A 145 -9.25 -6.77 -13.45
N THR A 146 -8.48 -5.74 -13.11
CA THR A 146 -7.39 -5.80 -12.13
C THR A 146 -7.23 -4.46 -11.39
N TYR A 147 -6.81 -4.50 -10.12
CA TYR A 147 -6.42 -3.33 -9.32
C TYR A 147 -7.46 -2.19 -9.23
N PRO A 148 -8.71 -2.49 -8.80
CA PRO A 148 -9.67 -1.43 -8.50
C PRO A 148 -9.11 -0.49 -7.43
N ARG A 149 -9.28 0.81 -7.61
CA ARG A 149 -9.03 1.81 -6.58
C ARG A 149 -10.09 2.90 -6.64
N PHE A 150 -10.76 3.13 -5.53
CA PHE A 150 -11.66 4.26 -5.37
C PHE A 150 -10.86 5.56 -5.18
N LEU A 151 -11.38 6.64 -5.74
CA LEU A 151 -10.95 8.01 -5.55
C LEU A 151 -12.18 8.83 -5.20
N LYS A 152 -12.02 9.81 -4.32
CA LYS A 152 -13.06 10.78 -3.99
C LYS A 152 -12.59 12.18 -4.34
N ARG A 153 -13.51 12.98 -4.89
CA ARG A 153 -13.34 14.42 -5.02
C ARG A 153 -13.94 15.13 -3.82
N ASP A 154 -13.50 16.36 -3.59
CA ASP A 154 -13.99 17.23 -2.52
C ASP A 154 -15.50 17.50 -2.63
N ASN A 155 -16.06 17.44 -3.83
CA ASN A 155 -17.50 17.56 -4.08
C ASN A 155 -18.30 16.27 -3.77
N GLY A 156 -17.66 15.22 -3.22
CA GLY A 156 -18.27 13.94 -2.89
C GLY A 156 -18.40 12.97 -4.05
N GLN A 157 -17.97 13.33 -5.27
CA GLN A 157 -18.02 12.44 -6.42
C GLN A 157 -17.11 11.23 -6.23
N LEU A 158 -17.68 10.04 -6.41
CA LEU A 158 -16.96 8.77 -6.33
C LEU A 158 -16.46 8.37 -7.72
N ILE A 159 -15.16 8.08 -7.79
CA ILE A 159 -14.48 7.65 -8.99
C ILE A 159 -13.86 6.29 -8.72
N LEU A 160 -13.86 5.42 -9.73
CA LEU A 160 -13.19 4.14 -9.70
C LEU A 160 -12.19 4.12 -10.84
N LYS A 161 -10.93 3.84 -10.52
CA LYS A 161 -9.94 3.45 -11.53
C LYS A 161 -9.66 1.96 -11.45
N TYR A 162 -9.36 1.36 -12.58
CA TYR A 162 -8.90 -0.03 -12.67
C TYR A 162 -8.09 -0.26 -13.93
N ARG A 163 -7.38 -1.39 -13.96
CA ARG A 163 -6.71 -1.87 -15.16
C ARG A 163 -7.54 -2.95 -15.83
N SER A 164 -7.87 -2.76 -17.10
CA SER A 164 -8.42 -3.78 -17.97
C SER A 164 -7.29 -4.42 -18.77
N GLY A 165 -7.18 -5.75 -18.76
CA GLY A 165 -6.17 -6.49 -19.52
C GLY A 165 -4.99 -7.00 -18.69
N GLY A 166 -4.01 -7.58 -19.39
CA GLY A 166 -2.87 -8.28 -18.78
C GLY A 166 -1.58 -7.45 -18.75
N SER A 167 -0.50 -8.08 -18.27
CA SER A 167 0.85 -7.51 -18.43
C SER A 167 1.27 -7.55 -19.91
N GLY A 168 1.39 -6.39 -20.53
CA GLY A 168 1.84 -6.15 -21.90
C GLY A 168 0.79 -5.40 -22.72
N ASP A 169 -0.45 -5.34 -22.21
CA ASP A 169 -1.63 -4.88 -22.93
C ASP A 169 -2.71 -4.40 -21.92
N GLY A 170 -2.28 -3.68 -20.89
CA GLY A 170 -3.16 -3.16 -19.85
C GLY A 170 -3.62 -1.74 -20.16
N SER A 171 -4.93 -1.49 -20.10
CA SER A 171 -5.54 -0.15 -20.20
C SER A 171 -6.00 0.35 -18.84
N GLU A 172 -5.61 1.56 -18.47
CA GLU A 172 -6.09 2.24 -17.26
C GLU A 172 -7.43 2.93 -17.55
N ILE A 173 -8.50 2.44 -16.93
CA ILE A 173 -9.88 2.90 -17.11
C ILE A 173 -10.33 3.68 -15.87
N TYR A 174 -11.05 4.78 -16.10
CA TYR A 174 -11.64 5.62 -15.05
C TYR A 174 -13.14 5.73 -15.26
N LEU A 175 -13.88 5.41 -14.20
CA LEU A 175 -15.33 5.52 -14.13
C LEU A 175 -15.71 6.55 -13.07
N VAL A 176 -16.81 7.24 -13.31
CA VAL A 176 -17.45 8.13 -12.35
C VAL A 176 -18.84 7.59 -12.01
N TYR A 177 -19.19 7.61 -10.73
CA TYR A 177 -20.48 7.12 -10.25
C TYR A 177 -21.49 8.27 -10.14
N ASP A 178 -22.70 8.02 -10.65
CA ASP A 178 -23.86 8.86 -10.43
C ASP A 178 -24.79 8.21 -9.36
N PRO A 179 -24.96 8.82 -8.18
CA PRO A 179 -25.81 8.26 -7.12
C PRO A 179 -27.31 8.31 -7.46
N GLN A 180 -27.75 9.27 -8.29
CA GLN A 180 -29.15 9.37 -8.70
C GLN A 180 -29.53 8.25 -9.67
N GLU A 181 -28.72 8.07 -10.71
CA GLU A 181 -28.91 7.02 -11.71
C GLU A 181 -28.44 5.63 -11.22
N LYS A 182 -27.68 5.60 -10.11
CA LYS A 182 -27.08 4.40 -9.51
C LYS A 182 -26.22 3.63 -10.51
N ALA A 183 -25.51 4.35 -11.38
CA ALA A 183 -24.78 3.82 -12.51
C ALA A 183 -23.37 4.43 -12.62
N TRP A 184 -22.47 3.71 -13.29
CA TRP A 184 -21.13 4.18 -13.61
C TRP A 184 -21.09 4.67 -15.06
N SER A 185 -20.21 5.65 -15.34
CA SER A 185 -19.95 6.15 -16.70
C SER A 185 -18.46 6.37 -16.90
N ARG A 186 -17.96 6.18 -18.13
CA ARG A 186 -16.53 6.43 -18.42
C ARG A 186 -16.20 7.92 -18.35
N MET A 187 -15.05 8.22 -17.77
CA MET A 187 -14.47 9.56 -17.79
C MET A 187 -13.70 9.87 -19.08
N HIS A 188 -13.28 8.84 -19.81
CA HIS A 188 -12.50 8.94 -21.04
C HIS A 188 -13.03 8.00 -22.12
N GLU A 189 -12.91 8.37 -23.40
CA GLU A 189 -13.29 7.51 -24.53
C GLU A 189 -12.38 6.28 -24.70
N GLY A 190 -11.17 6.30 -24.13
CA GLY A 190 -10.17 5.23 -24.23
C GLY A 190 -9.40 5.01 -22.93
N SER A 191 -8.23 4.38 -23.02
CA SER A 191 -7.30 4.25 -21.89
C SER A 191 -6.71 5.61 -21.54
N LEU A 192 -6.45 5.86 -20.25
CA LEU A 192 -5.71 7.04 -19.82
C LEU A 192 -4.23 6.97 -20.24
N ILE A 193 -3.59 5.82 -19.98
CA ILE A 193 -2.19 5.56 -20.32
C ILE A 193 -2.14 4.35 -21.24
N ASP A 194 -1.36 4.44 -22.32
CA ASP A 194 -1.27 3.40 -23.33
C ASP A 194 0.20 3.09 -23.65
N GLY A 195 0.61 1.86 -23.37
CA GLY A 195 1.95 1.36 -23.71
C GLY A 195 2.05 0.80 -25.13
N GLN A 196 0.98 0.90 -25.94
CA GLN A 196 0.91 0.58 -27.36
C GLN A 196 1.31 -0.86 -27.70
N GLY A 197 1.06 -1.79 -26.77
CA GLY A 197 1.48 -3.19 -26.88
C GLY A 197 3.00 -3.43 -26.74
N LEU A 198 3.76 -2.39 -26.41
CA LEU A 198 5.22 -2.44 -26.23
C LEU A 198 5.64 -2.50 -24.77
N MET A 199 4.82 -1.98 -23.85
CA MET A 199 5.12 -1.86 -22.43
C MET A 199 3.85 -1.67 -21.60
N ASN A 200 3.97 -1.65 -20.26
CA ASN A 200 2.89 -1.24 -19.35
C ASN A 200 3.34 -0.09 -18.46
N ALA A 201 2.38 0.75 -18.06
CA ALA A 201 2.56 1.68 -16.97
C ALA A 201 2.10 1.06 -15.64
N TYR A 202 2.89 1.26 -14.59
CA TYR A 202 2.55 0.93 -13.22
C TYR A 202 2.35 2.22 -12.41
N VAL A 203 1.09 2.63 -12.30
CA VAL A 203 0.70 3.94 -11.77
C VAL A 203 0.61 3.93 -10.24
N GLU A 204 1.32 4.86 -9.61
CA GLU A 204 1.06 5.35 -8.25
C GLU A 204 0.14 6.56 -8.35
N GLY A 205 -1.01 6.49 -7.66
CA GLY A 205 -2.03 7.53 -7.72
C GLY A 205 -3.17 7.24 -8.70
N PRO A 206 -3.94 8.27 -9.10
CA PRO A 206 -3.75 9.68 -8.76
C PRO A 206 -3.93 9.96 -7.26
N LEU A 207 -3.20 10.93 -6.74
CA LEU A 207 -3.29 11.44 -5.39
C LEU A 207 -3.72 12.89 -5.47
N LEU A 208 -4.77 13.28 -4.73
CA LEU A 208 -5.09 14.69 -4.54
C LEU A 208 -3.97 15.32 -3.71
N GLY A 209 -3.31 16.31 -4.29
CA GLY A 209 -2.24 17.08 -3.67
C GLY A 209 -2.80 18.21 -2.81
N PRO A 210 -1.96 18.76 -1.91
CA PRO A 210 -2.32 19.92 -1.11
C PRO A 210 -2.51 21.19 -1.95
N ASP A 211 -2.01 21.21 -3.20
CA ASP A 211 -2.28 22.26 -4.18
C ASP A 211 -3.69 22.18 -4.81
N GLY A 212 -4.49 21.18 -4.42
CA GLY A 212 -5.84 20.94 -4.94
C GLY A 212 -5.89 20.22 -6.29
N ARG A 213 -4.75 19.70 -6.78
CA ARG A 213 -4.68 19.00 -8.08
C ARG A 213 -4.47 17.50 -7.87
N PHE A 214 -4.86 16.69 -8.83
CA PHE A 214 -4.53 15.27 -8.85
C PHE A 214 -3.16 15.07 -9.49
N HIS A 215 -2.30 14.30 -8.83
CA HIS A 215 -0.96 13.97 -9.29
C HIS A 215 -0.80 12.47 -9.43
N MET A 216 -0.11 12.04 -10.47
CA MET A 216 0.28 10.64 -10.64
C MET A 216 1.74 10.52 -11.00
N ALA A 217 2.34 9.42 -10.58
CA ALA A 217 3.65 8.99 -11.03
C ALA A 217 3.55 7.55 -11.50
N TRP A 218 4.34 7.14 -12.48
CA TRP A 218 4.39 5.74 -12.90
C TRP A 218 5.78 5.34 -13.32
N ILE A 219 5.97 4.04 -13.46
CA ILE A 219 7.15 3.44 -14.09
C ILE A 219 6.69 2.60 -15.26
N TRP A 220 7.44 2.60 -16.35
CA TRP A 220 7.18 1.78 -17.52
C TRP A 220 7.82 0.40 -17.36
N ARG A 221 7.27 -0.61 -18.05
CA ARG A 221 7.82 -1.96 -18.03
C ARG A 221 7.65 -2.65 -19.38
N ASP A 222 8.76 -2.97 -20.03
CA ASP A 222 8.78 -3.54 -21.39
C ASP A 222 8.11 -4.93 -21.46
N THR A 223 8.37 -5.79 -20.47
CA THR A 223 7.92 -7.19 -20.50
C THR A 223 7.24 -7.59 -19.19
N PRO A 224 6.70 -8.82 -19.07
CA PRO A 224 6.22 -9.33 -17.79
C PRO A 224 7.30 -9.46 -16.70
N ASP A 225 8.59 -9.46 -17.05
CA ASP A 225 9.69 -9.51 -16.09
C ASP A 225 9.86 -8.16 -15.36
N ALA A 226 9.77 -8.20 -14.03
CA ALA A 226 9.99 -7.03 -13.16
C ALA A 226 11.35 -6.34 -13.37
N SER A 227 12.37 -7.05 -13.87
CA SER A 227 13.69 -6.46 -14.15
C SER A 227 13.66 -5.45 -15.31
N THR A 228 12.63 -5.49 -16.16
CA THR A 228 12.45 -4.59 -17.32
C THR A 228 11.66 -3.34 -16.99
N ASN A 229 11.55 -2.98 -15.71
CA ASN A 229 11.03 -1.68 -15.30
C ASN A 229 12.04 -0.59 -15.67
N HIS A 230 11.55 0.52 -16.23
CA HIS A 230 12.34 1.63 -16.72
C HIS A 230 11.57 2.95 -16.60
N ASP A 231 12.31 4.06 -16.57
CA ASP A 231 11.85 5.46 -16.60
C ASP A 231 10.70 5.82 -15.65
N ILE A 232 10.98 6.67 -14.66
CA ILE A 232 9.93 7.26 -13.81
C ILE A 232 9.28 8.41 -14.57
N SER A 233 7.96 8.45 -14.61
CA SER A 233 7.17 9.43 -15.35
C SER A 233 6.09 10.07 -14.48
N TYR A 234 5.56 11.23 -14.90
CA TYR A 234 4.63 12.03 -14.12
C TYR A 234 3.55 12.72 -14.98
N ALA A 235 2.40 13.00 -14.37
CA ALA A 235 1.37 13.90 -14.90
C ALA A 235 0.51 14.45 -13.76
N ARG A 236 -0.15 15.58 -14.00
CA ARG A 236 -1.16 16.15 -13.08
C ARG A 236 -2.42 16.60 -13.80
N SER A 237 -3.50 16.77 -13.06
CA SER A 237 -4.81 17.15 -13.58
C SER A 237 -5.64 17.84 -12.51
N ASP A 238 -6.40 18.86 -12.89
CA ASP A 238 -7.37 19.50 -11.99
C ASP A 238 -8.67 18.69 -11.86
N ASP A 239 -9.04 17.97 -12.91
CA ASP A 239 -10.38 17.40 -13.09
C ASP A 239 -10.35 15.93 -13.51
N LEU A 240 -9.19 15.25 -13.41
CA LEU A 240 -8.91 13.89 -13.88
C LEU A 240 -9.24 13.63 -15.36
N ILE A 241 -9.64 14.65 -16.13
CA ILE A 241 -10.03 14.56 -17.54
C ILE A 241 -8.92 15.17 -18.40
N ASN A 242 -8.49 16.38 -18.05
CA ASN A 242 -7.46 17.14 -18.73
C ASN A 242 -6.14 17.00 -17.97
N TRP A 243 -5.12 16.47 -18.65
CA TRP A 243 -3.83 16.16 -18.06
C TRP A 243 -2.73 17.08 -18.61
N GLU A 244 -1.76 17.41 -17.77
CA GLU A 244 -0.59 18.19 -18.13
C GLU A 244 0.68 17.62 -17.49
N ASP A 245 1.84 17.98 -18.05
CA ASP A 245 3.14 17.67 -17.47
C ASP A 245 3.49 18.59 -16.29
N SER A 246 4.63 18.35 -15.66
CA SER A 246 5.12 19.18 -14.53
C SER A 246 5.42 20.63 -14.91
N SER A 247 5.55 20.96 -16.20
CA SER A 247 5.75 22.33 -16.71
C SER A 247 4.44 23.06 -17.02
N GLY A 248 3.29 22.38 -16.95
CA GLY A 248 1.99 22.91 -17.33
C GLY A 248 1.65 22.77 -18.81
N LYS A 249 2.41 21.97 -19.57
CA LYS A 249 2.09 21.69 -20.97
C LYS A 249 0.99 20.61 -21.02
N PRO A 250 -0.12 20.84 -21.76
CA PRO A 250 -1.16 19.84 -21.93
C PRO A 250 -0.64 18.54 -22.57
N ILE A 251 -1.13 17.40 -22.08
CA ILE A 251 -0.85 16.06 -22.60
C ILE A 251 -2.12 15.52 -23.26
N SER A 252 -2.04 15.21 -24.55
CA SER A 252 -3.13 14.56 -25.28
C SER A 252 -3.27 13.08 -24.90
N LEU A 253 -4.49 12.63 -24.61
CA LEU A 253 -4.76 11.22 -24.30
C LEU A 253 -4.81 10.34 -25.57
N PRO A 254 -4.45 9.04 -25.47
CA PRO A 254 -3.82 8.42 -24.30
C PRO A 254 -2.39 8.95 -24.09
N ILE A 255 -1.95 8.95 -22.82
CA ILE A 255 -0.57 9.25 -22.45
C ILE A 255 0.29 8.05 -22.89
N THR A 256 1.12 8.27 -23.90
CA THR A 256 2.09 7.31 -24.42
C THR A 256 3.49 7.67 -23.90
N TYR A 257 4.46 6.76 -24.04
CA TYR A 257 5.84 6.99 -23.58
C TYR A 257 6.44 8.30 -24.13
N ASP A 258 6.29 8.56 -25.42
CA ASP A 258 6.79 9.77 -26.10
C ASP A 258 6.11 11.08 -25.67
N LYS A 259 4.92 10.99 -25.04
CA LYS A 259 4.18 12.13 -24.50
C LYS A 259 4.37 12.31 -22.99
N SER A 260 5.04 11.37 -22.33
CA SER A 260 5.19 11.37 -20.88
C SER A 260 6.22 12.40 -20.41
N ASP A 261 5.99 12.96 -19.22
CA ASP A 261 6.99 13.76 -18.52
C ASP A 261 7.93 12.86 -17.75
N VAL A 262 9.12 12.60 -18.31
CA VAL A 262 10.12 11.74 -17.68
C VAL A 262 10.75 12.48 -16.49
N VAL A 263 10.45 11.98 -15.30
CA VAL A 263 11.00 12.47 -14.01
C VAL A 263 12.47 12.12 -13.89
N ASP A 264 12.79 10.85 -14.18
CA ASP A 264 14.14 10.34 -14.10
C ASP A 264 14.31 9.17 -15.07
N PRO A 265 15.26 9.25 -16.02
CA PRO A 265 15.50 8.15 -16.93
C PRO A 265 16.22 7.02 -16.21
N VAL A 266 15.69 5.80 -16.36
CA VAL A 266 16.26 4.58 -15.79
C VAL A 266 16.18 3.50 -16.84
N PRO A 267 17.30 2.89 -17.28
CA PRO A 267 17.24 1.83 -18.27
C PRO A 267 16.59 0.57 -17.70
N SER A 268 16.02 -0.28 -18.56
CA SER A 268 15.67 -1.65 -18.20
C SER A 268 16.88 -2.38 -17.61
N GLY A 269 16.69 -3.09 -16.49
CA GLY A 269 17.79 -3.64 -15.69
C GLY A 269 18.52 -2.61 -14.81
N GLY A 270 18.06 -1.36 -14.77
CA GLY A 270 18.62 -0.25 -13.99
C GLY A 270 18.22 -0.26 -12.51
N GLY A 271 17.46 -1.26 -12.06
CA GLY A 271 17.18 -1.50 -10.64
C GLY A 271 16.03 -0.69 -10.05
N ALA A 272 15.23 -0.01 -10.87
CA ALA A 272 13.95 0.55 -10.46
C ALA A 272 12.83 -0.50 -10.58
N ILE A 273 11.81 -0.41 -9.73
CA ILE A 273 10.71 -1.37 -9.71
C ILE A 273 9.37 -0.68 -9.44
N ASN A 274 8.33 -1.18 -10.10
CA ASN A 274 6.96 -0.81 -9.82
C ASN A 274 6.58 -1.06 -8.34
N GLY A 275 5.77 -0.16 -7.80
CA GLY A 275 5.36 -0.20 -6.39
C GLY A 275 6.32 0.47 -5.41
N ASN A 276 7.50 0.92 -5.86
CA ASN A 276 8.43 1.74 -5.07
C ASN A 276 8.59 3.18 -5.60
N ASN A 277 7.92 3.55 -6.69
CA ASN A 277 7.79 4.94 -7.16
C ASN A 277 6.72 5.67 -6.33
N LYS A 278 7.12 6.28 -5.21
CA LYS A 278 6.21 6.86 -4.22
C LYS A 278 6.13 8.38 -4.31
N LEU A 279 4.93 8.85 -4.57
CA LEU A 279 4.59 10.26 -4.73
C LEU A 279 4.14 10.88 -3.38
N GLY A 280 4.74 12.01 -3.03
CA GLY A 280 4.40 12.86 -1.88
C GLY A 280 4.52 14.34 -2.26
N PHE A 281 4.49 15.21 -1.26
CA PHE A 281 4.55 16.66 -1.44
C PHE A 281 5.49 17.28 -0.40
N ASP A 282 6.12 18.40 -0.76
CA ASP A 282 6.91 19.22 0.16
C ASP A 282 6.08 20.37 0.78
N SER A 283 6.67 21.18 1.66
CA SER A 283 5.96 22.27 2.35
C SER A 283 5.45 23.41 1.46
N LYS A 284 5.82 23.40 0.18
CA LYS A 284 5.41 24.36 -0.83
C LYS A 284 4.44 23.72 -1.83
N ASP A 285 3.81 22.61 -1.42
CA ASP A 285 2.86 21.82 -2.19
C ASP A 285 3.43 21.22 -3.49
N ARG A 286 4.77 21.18 -3.62
CA ARG A 286 5.41 20.66 -4.84
C ARG A 286 5.49 19.14 -4.80
N PRO A 287 5.24 18.44 -5.92
CA PRO A 287 5.35 17.00 -5.96
C PRO A 287 6.80 16.54 -5.77
N VAL A 288 6.98 15.54 -4.90
CA VAL A 288 8.24 14.81 -4.71
C VAL A 288 8.03 13.33 -4.94
N ILE A 289 8.95 12.67 -5.63
CA ILE A 289 8.86 11.25 -5.97
C ILE A 289 10.09 10.54 -5.42
N ALA A 290 9.90 9.65 -4.45
CA ALA A 290 10.94 8.77 -3.94
C ALA A 290 10.90 7.42 -4.66
N PHE A 291 12.06 6.89 -5.04
CA PHE A 291 12.20 5.60 -5.71
C PHE A 291 13.60 5.03 -5.43
N HIS A 292 13.91 3.85 -5.95
CA HIS A 292 15.28 3.34 -5.95
C HIS A 292 15.71 2.95 -7.35
N LYS A 293 17.02 2.98 -7.57
CA LYS A 293 17.69 2.44 -8.76
C LYS A 293 19.12 2.07 -8.42
N TYR A 294 19.85 1.49 -9.36
CA TYR A 294 21.28 1.28 -9.21
C TYR A 294 22.06 2.58 -9.36
N ASP A 295 23.08 2.76 -8.54
CA ASP A 295 24.14 3.76 -8.75
C ASP A 295 25.15 3.29 -9.81
N GLU A 296 26.17 4.11 -10.07
CA GLU A 296 27.20 3.84 -11.09
C GLU A 296 28.02 2.57 -10.79
N ASN A 297 28.03 2.12 -9.55
CA ASN A 297 28.72 0.90 -9.11
C ASN A 297 27.78 -0.31 -9.07
N GLY A 298 26.51 -0.13 -9.45
CA GLY A 298 25.50 -1.18 -9.41
C GLY A 298 24.89 -1.43 -8.02
N ASN A 299 25.13 -0.58 -7.02
CA ASN A 299 24.47 -0.73 -5.72
C ASN A 299 23.07 -0.12 -5.77
N THR A 300 22.10 -0.75 -5.11
CA THR A 300 20.77 -0.19 -4.95
C THR A 300 20.85 1.04 -4.04
N GLN A 301 20.27 2.15 -4.45
CA GLN A 301 20.18 3.38 -3.65
C GLN A 301 18.78 3.97 -3.75
N VAL A 302 18.35 4.66 -2.69
CA VAL A 302 17.15 5.49 -2.69
C VAL A 302 17.47 6.84 -3.33
N TYR A 303 16.55 7.31 -4.16
CA TYR A 303 16.58 8.62 -4.81
C TYR A 303 15.28 9.36 -4.51
N ILE A 304 15.34 10.69 -4.55
CA ILE A 304 14.19 11.57 -4.52
C ILE A 304 14.28 12.56 -5.68
N SER A 305 13.17 12.78 -6.38
CA SER A 305 13.07 13.77 -7.43
C SER A 305 12.02 14.81 -7.08
N ARG A 306 12.34 16.09 -7.32
CA ARG A 306 11.40 17.21 -7.21
C ARG A 306 11.49 18.06 -8.48
N ARG A 307 10.35 18.57 -8.94
CA ARG A 307 10.33 19.56 -10.01
C ARG A 307 10.81 20.91 -9.47
N GLU A 308 11.96 21.38 -9.95
CA GLU A 308 12.39 22.77 -9.75
C GLU A 308 11.90 23.64 -10.91
N ALA A 309 12.32 24.91 -11.02
CA ALA A 309 11.79 25.84 -12.01
C ALA A 309 11.83 25.33 -13.47
N THR A 310 12.93 24.67 -13.88
CA THR A 310 13.14 24.30 -15.29
C THR A 310 13.14 22.80 -15.59
N ALA A 311 13.49 21.95 -14.62
CA ALA A 311 13.49 20.50 -14.78
C ALA A 311 13.22 19.75 -13.48
N TRP A 312 12.93 18.44 -13.60
CA TRP A 312 13.05 17.51 -12.48
C TRP A 312 14.51 17.42 -12.03
N ILE A 313 14.74 17.57 -10.72
CA ILE A 313 16.05 17.40 -10.11
C ILE A 313 16.00 16.14 -9.26
N THR A 314 16.77 15.14 -9.66
CA THR A 314 16.94 13.87 -8.94
C THR A 314 18.17 13.94 -8.05
N ARG A 315 18.02 13.55 -6.78
CA ARG A 315 19.12 13.41 -5.80
C ARG A 315 19.21 11.98 -5.29
N LYS A 316 20.44 11.47 -5.19
CA LYS A 316 20.75 10.23 -4.49
C LYS A 316 20.71 10.50 -2.99
N VAL A 317 19.85 9.78 -2.26
CA VAL A 317 19.63 9.97 -0.82
C VAL A 317 20.55 9.08 0.01
N THR A 318 20.75 7.83 -0.42
CA THR A 318 21.56 6.85 0.32
C THR A 318 22.91 6.59 -0.35
N ASP A 319 23.87 6.12 0.44
CA ASP A 319 25.18 5.67 -0.07
C ASP A 319 25.54 4.26 0.44
N TRP A 320 24.61 3.31 0.26
CA TRP A 320 24.78 1.92 0.68
C TRP A 320 25.90 1.25 -0.11
N LYS A 321 26.93 0.76 0.58
CA LYS A 321 28.08 0.09 -0.05
C LYS A 321 27.89 -1.42 -0.11
N GLY A 322 28.12 -2.00 -1.28
CA GLY A 322 28.09 -3.46 -1.48
C GLY A 322 26.70 -4.08 -1.36
N PHE A 323 25.63 -3.29 -1.45
CA PHE A 323 24.26 -3.77 -1.41
C PHE A 323 23.60 -3.63 -2.78
N ARG A 324 23.17 -4.75 -3.35
CA ARG A 324 22.43 -4.80 -4.60
C ARG A 324 21.24 -5.73 -4.46
N TRP A 325 20.05 -5.16 -4.51
CA TRP A 325 18.82 -5.95 -4.65
C TRP A 325 18.64 -6.30 -6.13
N SER A 326 19.03 -7.51 -6.50
CA SER A 326 18.75 -8.05 -7.84
C SER A 326 17.41 -8.77 -7.83
N PHE A 327 16.48 -8.33 -8.68
CA PHE A 327 15.15 -8.90 -8.81
C PHE A 327 14.82 -9.21 -10.27
N GLY A 328 13.88 -10.12 -10.47
CA GLY A 328 13.35 -10.51 -11.77
C GLY A 328 12.30 -11.60 -11.64
N GLY A 329 11.62 -11.88 -12.75
CA GLY A 329 10.53 -12.82 -12.86
C GLY A 329 9.16 -12.17 -13.00
N THR A 330 8.15 -13.02 -13.18
CA THR A 330 6.76 -12.64 -13.43
C THR A 330 5.89 -12.84 -12.18
N GLY A 331 4.72 -12.18 -12.17
CA GLY A 331 3.77 -12.25 -11.06
C GLY A 331 4.23 -11.52 -9.79
N SER A 332 3.63 -11.86 -8.65
CA SER A 332 3.97 -11.24 -7.35
C SER A 332 5.34 -11.70 -6.87
N LEU A 333 6.27 -10.76 -6.69
CA LEU A 333 7.53 -11.05 -6.02
C LEU A 333 7.27 -11.41 -4.55
N SER A 334 7.94 -12.46 -4.07
CA SER A 334 7.75 -13.03 -2.72
C SER A 334 8.20 -12.06 -1.61
N SER A 335 9.19 -11.23 -1.90
CA SER A 335 9.72 -10.22 -0.98
C SER A 335 10.26 -9.03 -1.76
N PHE A 336 10.32 -7.89 -1.08
CA PHE A 336 11.01 -6.70 -1.55
C PHE A 336 12.11 -6.43 -0.54
N ASP A 337 13.38 -6.48 -0.97
CA ASP A 337 14.51 -6.15 -0.11
C ASP A 337 14.59 -4.64 0.14
N VAL A 338 13.99 -3.84 -0.73
CA VAL A 338 13.78 -2.41 -0.50
C VAL A 338 12.30 -2.10 -0.64
N ARG A 339 11.70 -1.45 0.36
CA ARG A 339 10.35 -0.87 0.23
C ARG A 339 10.40 0.60 0.57
N ILE A 340 9.84 1.42 -0.31
CA ILE A 340 9.73 2.86 -0.09
C ILE A 340 8.27 3.18 0.19
N ARG A 341 8.02 4.07 1.15
CA ARG A 341 6.70 4.65 1.39
C ARG A 341 6.64 6.09 0.91
N LYS A 342 5.42 6.63 0.89
CA LYS A 342 5.14 8.03 0.54
C LYS A 342 6.09 8.95 1.31
N PRO A 343 6.80 9.87 0.64
CA PRO A 343 7.51 10.95 1.31
C PRO A 343 6.52 11.80 2.13
N GLU A 344 6.88 12.07 3.37
CA GLU A 344 6.07 12.82 4.34
C GLU A 344 6.78 14.13 4.67
N GLN A 345 6.10 15.25 4.51
CA GLN A 345 6.57 16.52 5.02
C GLN A 345 6.54 16.50 6.56
N LEU A 346 7.61 17.00 7.19
CA LEU A 346 7.66 17.23 8.63
C LEU A 346 7.65 18.73 8.93
N ALA A 347 7.11 19.10 10.10
CA ALA A 347 7.29 20.43 10.64
C ALA A 347 8.78 20.67 10.91
N ASN A 348 9.35 21.81 10.45
CA ASN A 348 10.77 22.23 10.46
C ASN A 348 11.51 22.21 9.11
N GLY A 349 10.80 22.10 7.98
CA GLY A 349 11.44 22.15 6.65
C GLY A 349 12.24 20.88 6.34
N LYS A 350 11.74 19.74 6.80
CA LYS A 350 12.31 18.42 6.49
C LYS A 350 11.31 17.56 5.74
N ILE A 351 11.84 16.67 4.92
CA ILE A 351 11.09 15.57 4.31
C ILE A 351 11.55 14.27 4.97
N LYS A 352 10.62 13.39 5.32
CA LYS A 352 10.88 12.03 5.77
C LYS A 352 10.55 11.05 4.66
N ILE A 353 11.45 10.13 4.35
CA ILE A 353 11.18 8.98 3.47
C ILE A 353 11.28 7.71 4.31
N PRO A 354 10.16 7.05 4.65
CA PRO A 354 10.20 5.76 5.31
C PRO A 354 10.64 4.67 4.33
N VAL A 355 11.71 3.96 4.67
CA VAL A 355 12.35 2.94 3.82
C VAL A 355 12.59 1.67 4.62
N LYS A 356 12.10 0.53 4.11
CA LYS A 356 12.58 -0.79 4.52
C LYS A 356 13.81 -1.15 3.70
N LYS A 357 14.89 -1.58 4.35
CA LYS A 357 16.00 -2.30 3.71
C LYS A 357 16.18 -3.64 4.42
N LEU A 358 16.10 -4.72 3.65
CA LEU A 358 15.97 -6.09 4.13
C LEU A 358 14.81 -6.18 5.13
N ASP A 359 15.10 -6.41 6.42
CA ASP A 359 14.11 -6.54 7.48
C ASP A 359 14.05 -5.38 8.46
N GLN A 360 14.78 -4.29 8.16
CA GLN A 360 14.82 -3.12 9.02
C GLN A 360 14.18 -1.91 8.34
N TRP A 361 13.37 -1.17 9.09
CA TRP A 361 12.78 0.10 8.68
C TRP A 361 13.64 1.25 9.18
N TYR A 362 13.77 2.25 8.33
CA TYR A 362 14.49 3.48 8.58
C TYR A 362 13.64 4.66 8.12
N ASP A 363 13.76 5.77 8.83
CA ASP A 363 13.29 7.05 8.37
C ASP A 363 14.50 7.84 7.88
N LEU A 364 14.53 8.12 6.58
CA LEU A 364 15.53 9.01 5.97
C LEU A 364 15.01 10.44 6.10
N LEU A 365 15.68 11.28 6.90
CA LEU A 365 15.32 12.67 7.11
C LEU A 365 16.18 13.56 6.21
N LEU A 366 15.53 14.28 5.31
CA LEU A 366 16.16 15.17 4.35
C LEU A 366 15.88 16.62 4.69
N ASP A 367 16.82 17.50 4.38
CA ASP A 367 16.59 18.93 4.29
C ASP A 367 15.67 19.19 3.09
N GLU A 368 14.56 19.89 3.30
CA GLU A 368 13.58 20.07 2.23
C GLU A 368 14.15 20.92 1.09
N ASP A 369 14.87 22.00 1.37
CA ASP A 369 15.31 22.91 0.32
C ASP A 369 16.37 22.27 -0.58
N SER A 370 17.36 21.57 -0.01
CA SER A 370 18.44 20.93 -0.77
C SER A 370 18.16 19.50 -1.23
N LEU A 371 17.21 18.81 -0.58
CA LEU A 371 16.97 17.36 -0.67
C LEU A 371 18.18 16.50 -0.24
N GLU A 372 19.10 17.06 0.55
CA GLU A 372 20.22 16.32 1.11
C GLU A 372 19.79 15.54 2.37
N LEU A 373 20.34 14.33 2.54
CA LEU A 373 20.11 13.53 3.73
C LEU A 373 20.78 14.20 4.94
N ILE A 374 19.99 14.56 5.95
CA ILE A 374 20.46 15.06 7.24
C ILE A 374 20.79 13.88 8.15
N GLU A 375 19.86 12.95 8.28
CA GLU A 375 19.93 11.87 9.27
C GLU A 375 19.18 10.62 8.80
N THR A 376 19.66 9.46 9.21
CA THR A 376 18.92 8.20 9.14
C THR A 376 18.64 7.73 10.56
N GLN A 377 17.37 7.58 10.90
CA GLN A 377 16.93 7.07 12.21
C GLN A 377 16.16 5.76 12.05
N ALA A 378 15.95 5.06 13.17
CA ALA A 378 15.07 3.89 13.18
C ALA A 378 13.64 4.32 12.80
N GLY A 379 13.06 3.61 11.83
CA GLY A 379 11.69 3.83 11.37
C GLY A 379 10.83 2.61 11.68
N TYR A 380 9.51 2.77 11.51
CA TYR A 380 8.55 1.69 11.73
C TYR A 380 7.47 1.68 10.65
N ALA A 381 7.04 0.50 10.23
CA ALA A 381 5.93 0.34 9.29
C ALA A 381 4.57 0.70 9.90
N TYR A 382 4.47 0.73 11.22
CA TYR A 382 3.26 0.93 12.01
C TYR A 382 3.70 1.16 13.48
N PRO A 383 2.83 1.69 14.35
CA PRO A 383 3.15 1.88 15.77
C PRO A 383 3.72 0.60 16.41
N PRO A 384 4.93 0.64 16.99
CA PRO A 384 5.62 -0.52 17.60
C PRO A 384 4.75 -1.33 18.57
N LEU A 385 3.88 -0.65 19.31
CA LEU A 385 2.94 -1.27 20.25
C LEU A 385 2.08 -2.38 19.61
N ILE A 386 1.76 -2.29 18.30
CA ILE A 386 1.02 -3.34 17.59
C ILE A 386 1.84 -4.64 17.52
N SER A 387 3.14 -4.54 17.22
CA SER A 387 4.01 -5.74 17.13
C SER A 387 4.30 -6.36 18.49
N GLU A 388 4.56 -5.56 19.52
CA GLU A 388 4.84 -6.06 20.87
C GLU A 388 3.68 -6.92 21.39
N VAL A 389 2.47 -6.42 21.16
CA VAL A 389 1.21 -7.02 21.57
C VAL A 389 0.85 -8.25 20.71
N ALA A 390 1.23 -8.27 19.43
CA ALA A 390 1.08 -9.47 18.59
C ALA A 390 2.05 -10.59 19.03
N SER A 391 3.31 -10.26 19.29
CA SER A 391 4.33 -11.22 19.72
C SER A 391 4.01 -11.84 21.09
N SER A 392 3.45 -11.08 22.04
CA SER A 392 3.09 -11.61 23.36
C SER A 392 2.05 -12.71 23.29
N ASP A 393 1.05 -12.58 22.42
CA ASP A 393 -0.04 -13.55 22.31
C ASP A 393 0.39 -14.83 21.62
N ALA A 394 1.29 -14.74 20.65
CA ALA A 394 1.88 -15.92 20.05
C ALA A 394 2.74 -16.71 21.03
N VAL A 395 3.36 -16.09 22.03
CA VAL A 395 4.02 -16.85 23.11
C VAL A 395 2.99 -17.58 23.99
N LEU A 396 1.82 -16.97 24.22
CA LEU A 396 0.78 -17.49 25.12
C LEU A 396 -0.10 -18.58 24.49
N LEU A 397 -0.47 -18.46 23.22
CA LEU A 397 -1.39 -19.37 22.54
C LEU A 397 -0.73 -20.70 22.14
N ASN A 398 0.58 -20.70 22.00
CA ASN A 398 1.30 -21.73 21.25
C ASN A 398 2.34 -22.50 22.06
N GLY A 399 2.56 -22.16 23.34
CA GLY A 399 3.40 -22.93 24.26
C GLY A 399 4.78 -23.30 23.69
N GLN A 400 5.67 -22.32 23.57
CA GLN A 400 7.02 -22.42 22.99
C GLN A 400 7.05 -22.84 21.49
N ASP A 401 7.65 -21.97 20.68
CA ASP A 401 8.18 -22.25 19.32
C ASP A 401 7.21 -22.81 18.27
N SER A 402 6.10 -22.12 17.96
CA SER A 402 5.37 -22.38 16.70
C SER A 402 5.21 -21.18 15.76
N TYR A 403 6.16 -20.25 15.83
CA TYR A 403 6.57 -19.55 14.62
C TYR A 403 7.44 -20.49 13.80
N GLY A 404 6.83 -21.23 12.88
CA GLY A 404 7.58 -21.62 11.68
C GLY A 404 8.07 -20.32 11.01
N PRO A 405 9.24 -20.31 10.35
CA PRO A 405 9.85 -19.12 9.72
C PRO A 405 8.99 -18.44 8.63
N ASP A 406 7.74 -18.85 8.45
CA ASP A 406 6.89 -18.52 7.31
C ASP A 406 5.79 -17.49 7.59
N LEU A 407 5.42 -17.19 8.85
CA LEU A 407 4.37 -16.21 9.16
C LEU A 407 4.94 -14.80 9.31
N ILE A 408 4.27 -13.84 8.68
CA ILE A 408 4.63 -12.42 8.69
C ILE A 408 3.44 -11.62 9.21
N LEU A 409 3.67 -10.79 10.23
CA LEU A 409 2.70 -9.83 10.73
C LEU A 409 2.34 -8.81 9.63
N LYS A 410 1.04 -8.69 9.37
CA LYS A 410 0.43 -7.72 8.46
C LYS A 410 -0.34 -6.71 9.28
N THR A 411 -0.31 -5.47 8.82
CA THR A 411 -1.06 -4.37 9.43
C THR A 411 -1.73 -3.53 8.36
N LEU A 412 -2.85 -2.92 8.71
CA LEU A 412 -3.60 -2.01 7.85
C LEU A 412 -4.23 -0.94 8.73
N SER A 413 -3.90 0.33 8.49
CA SER A 413 -4.60 1.45 9.12
C SER A 413 -5.97 1.65 8.48
N SER A 414 -6.93 2.13 9.26
CA SER A 414 -8.21 2.56 8.71
C SER A 414 -8.01 3.75 7.78
N GLN A 415 -8.66 3.73 6.62
CA GLN A 415 -8.82 4.89 5.76
C GLN A 415 -9.85 5.82 6.42
N ALA A 416 -9.41 6.90 7.07
CA ALA A 416 -10.28 7.94 7.62
C ALA A 416 -10.45 9.11 6.64
N PHE A 417 -11.57 9.84 6.70
CA PHE A 417 -11.80 11.04 5.88
C PHE A 417 -11.32 12.32 6.58
N GLU A 418 -11.36 12.29 7.92
CA GLU A 418 -10.84 13.36 8.76
C GLU A 418 -9.59 12.82 9.44
N ASP A 419 -8.55 13.64 9.48
CA ASP A 419 -7.42 13.46 10.36
C ASP A 419 -7.96 13.49 11.79
N ALA A 420 -8.42 12.34 12.29
CA ALA A 420 -8.45 12.09 13.72
C ALA A 420 -6.97 12.02 14.15
N GLU A 421 -6.31 13.19 14.18
CA GLU A 421 -4.86 13.32 14.45
C GLU A 421 -4.49 12.66 15.79
N ASP A 422 -5.49 12.48 16.67
CA ASP A 422 -5.34 11.92 17.99
C ASP A 422 -5.81 10.46 18.11
N GLU A 423 -6.58 9.89 17.19
CA GLU A 423 -7.06 8.51 17.32
C GLU A 423 -7.00 7.75 15.99
N VAL A 424 -6.33 6.60 16.02
CA VAL A 424 -6.08 5.77 14.84
C VAL A 424 -6.46 4.32 15.10
N PHE A 425 -7.12 3.71 14.11
CA PHE A 425 -7.47 2.30 14.16
C PHE A 425 -6.60 1.51 13.21
N TYR A 426 -6.11 0.36 13.67
CA TYR A 426 -5.33 -0.58 12.88
C TYR A 426 -5.93 -1.97 12.93
N LEU A 427 -5.87 -2.68 11.81
CA LEU A 427 -5.97 -4.13 11.80
C LEU A 427 -4.58 -4.75 11.89
N SER A 428 -4.50 -5.91 12.51
CA SER A 428 -3.33 -6.79 12.36
C SER A 428 -3.73 -8.26 12.26
N TRP A 429 -3.01 -9.00 11.43
CA TRP A 429 -3.15 -10.45 11.30
C TRP A 429 -1.83 -11.04 10.79
N GLU A 430 -1.67 -12.35 10.91
CA GLU A 430 -0.48 -13.04 10.40
C GLU A 430 -0.81 -13.79 9.11
N SER A 431 0.09 -13.74 8.13
CA SER A 431 -0.04 -14.54 6.92
C SER A 431 1.32 -14.99 6.40
N GLN A 432 1.34 -16.08 5.65
CA GLN A 432 2.51 -16.47 4.88
C GLN A 432 2.80 -15.44 3.77
N ALA A 433 4.04 -15.37 3.30
CA ALA A 433 4.40 -14.53 2.15
C ALA A 433 3.60 -14.91 0.89
N PRO A 434 3.46 -14.01 -0.11
CA PRO A 434 2.96 -14.37 -1.43
C PRO A 434 3.74 -15.55 -2.03
N PHE A 435 3.03 -16.43 -2.73
CA PHE A 435 3.62 -17.62 -3.37
C PHE A 435 3.29 -17.69 -4.87
N ARG A 436 3.38 -16.55 -5.56
CA ARG A 436 3.15 -16.42 -7.02
C ARG A 436 1.81 -17.03 -7.51
N GLY A 437 0.75 -16.91 -6.70
CA GLY A 437 -0.56 -17.47 -7.05
C GLY A 437 -0.66 -18.99 -6.92
N GLN A 438 0.34 -19.67 -6.36
CA GLN A 438 0.37 -21.12 -6.24
C GLN A 438 -0.06 -21.59 -4.85
N ALA A 439 -0.59 -22.81 -4.81
CA ALA A 439 -0.83 -23.52 -3.56
C ALA A 439 0.50 -23.94 -2.91
N ARG A 440 0.46 -24.10 -1.58
CA ARG A 440 1.59 -24.60 -0.77
C ARG A 440 1.37 -26.06 -0.38
N ASP A 441 2.45 -26.79 -0.16
CA ASP A 441 2.40 -28.16 0.39
C ASP A 441 1.81 -28.19 1.80
N HIS A 442 1.99 -27.10 2.56
CA HIS A 442 1.42 -26.92 3.89
C HIS A 442 0.69 -25.59 3.99
N ILE A 443 -0.57 -25.64 4.44
CA ILE A 443 -1.41 -24.48 4.69
C ILE A 443 -1.51 -24.31 6.21
N LEU A 444 -1.04 -23.17 6.71
CA LEU A 444 -1.14 -22.87 8.12
C LEU A 444 -2.61 -22.62 8.53
N PRO A 445 -2.97 -22.88 9.81
CA PRO A 445 -4.30 -22.56 10.31
C PRO A 445 -4.64 -21.06 10.17
N PRO A 446 -5.93 -20.70 10.03
CA PRO A 446 -6.38 -19.31 10.01
C PRO A 446 -5.86 -18.50 11.21
N SER A 447 -5.34 -17.30 10.94
CA SER A 447 -4.82 -16.38 11.95
C SER A 447 -5.94 -15.55 12.56
N ILE A 448 -5.67 -14.93 13.72
CA ILE A 448 -6.62 -14.02 14.36
C ILE A 448 -6.48 -12.64 13.72
N LEU A 449 -7.61 -12.03 13.37
CA LEU A 449 -7.69 -10.62 12.98
C LEU A 449 -7.96 -9.79 14.23
N TYR A 450 -7.01 -8.93 14.55
CA TYR A 450 -7.13 -7.97 15.64
C TYR A 450 -7.48 -6.59 15.12
N LEU A 451 -8.35 -5.89 15.84
CA LEU A 451 -8.57 -4.46 15.73
C LEU A 451 -7.91 -3.76 16.91
N HIS A 452 -7.03 -2.81 16.63
CA HIS A 452 -6.34 -1.96 17.59
C HIS A 452 -6.90 -0.55 17.48
N HIS A 453 -7.22 0.04 18.62
CA HIS A 453 -7.55 1.45 18.77
C HIS A 453 -6.41 2.10 19.53
N LEU A 454 -5.71 3.00 18.86
CA LEU A 454 -4.58 3.72 19.41
C LEU A 454 -4.96 5.19 19.53
N LYS A 455 -4.46 5.83 20.57
CA LYS A 455 -4.64 7.26 20.81
C LYS A 455 -3.29 7.93 20.95
N LYS A 456 -3.11 9.10 20.35
CA LYS A 456 -1.89 9.89 20.49
C LYS A 456 -1.76 10.35 21.93
N LYS A 457 -0.56 10.20 22.51
CA LYS A 457 -0.25 10.68 23.85
C LYS A 457 -0.31 12.21 23.83
N THR A 458 -1.06 12.77 24.77
CA THR A 458 -1.00 14.21 25.07
C THR A 458 0.19 14.45 25.99
N ASP A 459 1.11 15.32 25.59
CA ASP A 459 2.25 15.77 26.40
C ASP A 459 1.80 16.50 27.68
#